data_AF-A0A978TCM1-F1
#
_entry.id   AF-A0A978TCM1-F1
#
_cell.length_a   1.000
_cell.length_b   1.000
_cell.length_c   1.000
_cell.angle_alpha   90.00
_cell.angle_beta   90.00
_cell.angle_gamma   90.00
#
_symmetry.space_group_name_H-M   'P 1'
#
loop_
_entity.id
_entity.type
_entity.pdbx_description
1 polymer ?
#
loop_
_entity_poly.entity_id
_entity_poly.type
_entity_poly.pdbx_seq_one_letter_code
_entity_poly.pdbx_strand_id
1 'polypeptide(L)'
;MTLYYYAVASEKFLLEEEPFEEVLKERRRYYQEQEQAIDFWLIKAPAFLEAPEMAAVKSLCPQPAVAVVSTNKTFITWLKLRLEYVATGEFAAPSSTIPDPLASASALSA
;
A
#
# COMPACT_ATOMS: atom_id res chain seq x y z
N MET A 1 2.47 -18.19 -4.88
CA MET A 1 2.37 -16.79 -5.33
C MET A 1 1.03 -16.26 -4.88
N THR A 2 1.03 -15.08 -4.26
CA THR A 2 -0.17 -14.42 -3.73
C THR A 2 -0.39 -13.14 -4.52
N LEU A 3 -1.66 -12.83 -4.82
CA LEU A 3 -2.04 -11.58 -5.49
C LEU A 3 -2.25 -10.50 -4.45
N TYR A 4 -1.52 -9.40 -4.59
CA TYR A 4 -1.62 -8.21 -3.75
C TYR A 4 -2.24 -7.07 -4.55
N TYR A 5 -3.03 -6.27 -3.87
CA TYR A 5 -3.65 -5.06 -4.37
C TYR A 5 -3.06 -3.89 -3.60
N TYR A 6 -2.87 -2.76 -4.27
CA TYR A 6 -2.31 -1.57 -3.61
C TYR A 6 -3.08 -0.30 -3.93
N ALA A 7 -3.02 0.64 -2.98
CA ALA A 7 -3.30 2.05 -3.18
C ALA A 7 -2.05 2.86 -2.81
N VAL A 8 -1.53 3.66 -3.74
CA VAL A 8 -0.30 4.44 -3.62
C VAL A 8 -0.62 5.93 -3.76
N ALA A 9 -0.05 6.73 -2.86
CA ALA A 9 -0.04 8.19 -2.94
C ALA A 9 1.22 8.76 -2.30
N SER A 10 1.38 10.08 -2.38
CA SER A 10 2.45 10.77 -1.65
C SER A 10 2.25 10.65 -0.14
N GLU A 11 3.36 10.61 0.60
CA GLU A 11 3.34 10.56 2.06
C GLU A 11 2.60 11.76 2.65
N LYS A 12 2.84 12.95 2.11
CA LYS A 12 2.16 14.19 2.50
C LYS A 12 0.65 14.07 2.42
N PHE A 13 0.12 13.61 1.28
CA PHE A 13 -1.31 13.45 1.09
C PHE A 13 -1.91 12.44 2.07
N LEU A 14 -1.32 11.24 2.14
CA LEU A 14 -1.93 10.14 2.88
C LEU A 14 -1.75 10.24 4.40
N LEU A 15 -0.66 10.84 4.89
CA LEU A 15 -0.32 10.88 6.32
C LEU A 15 -0.52 12.25 6.98
N GLU A 16 -0.51 13.35 6.21
CA GLU A 16 -0.65 14.70 6.79
C GLU A 16 -1.99 15.36 6.44
N GLU A 17 -2.48 15.17 5.21
CA GLU A 17 -3.67 15.88 4.72
C GLU A 17 -4.97 15.10 5.00
N GLU A 18 -4.93 13.77 5.01
CA GLU A 18 -6.10 12.93 5.30
C GLU A 18 -6.06 12.35 6.73
N PRO A 19 -7.21 12.20 7.41
CA PRO A 19 -7.32 11.47 8.68
C PRO A 19 -7.28 9.95 8.46
N PHE A 20 -6.29 9.47 7.71
CA PHE A 20 -6.23 8.08 7.24
C PHE A 20 -5.71 7.11 8.30
N GLU A 21 -4.91 7.58 9.25
CA GLU A 21 -4.38 6.75 10.33
C GLU A 21 -5.51 6.13 11.18
N GLU A 22 -6.55 6.91 11.49
CA GLU A 22 -7.69 6.44 12.29
C GLU A 22 -8.49 5.35 11.55
N VAL A 23 -8.63 5.46 10.21
CA VAL A 23 -9.25 4.42 9.38
C VAL A 23 -8.51 3.08 9.53
N LEU A 24 -7.19 3.09 9.46
CA LEU A 24 -6.40 1.86 9.59
C LEU A 24 -6.41 1.31 11.02
N LYS A 25 -6.40 2.20 12.03
CA LYS A 25 -6.48 1.82 13.44
C LYS A 25 -7.82 1.14 13.75
N GLU A 26 -8.91 1.72 13.31
CA GLU A 26 -10.25 1.18 13.49
C GLU A 26 -10.43 -0.15 12.74
N ARG A 27 -9.89 -0.25 11.51
CA ARG A 27 -9.90 -1.52 10.77
C ARG A 27 -9.10 -2.62 11.49
N ARG A 28 -7.94 -2.30 12.08
CA ARG A 28 -7.16 -3.27 12.86
C ARG A 28 -7.95 -3.76 14.09
N ARG A 29 -8.62 -2.84 14.80
CA ARG A 29 -9.51 -3.17 15.93
C ARG A 29 -10.62 -4.11 15.49
N TYR A 30 -11.30 -3.80 14.38
CA TYR A 30 -12.34 -4.67 13.81
C TYR A 30 -11.82 -6.08 13.52
N TYR A 31 -10.65 -6.22 12.87
CA TYR A 31 -10.07 -7.53 12.59
C TYR A 31 -9.75 -8.31 13.87
N GLN A 32 -9.21 -7.64 14.89
CA GLN A 32 -8.94 -8.24 16.19
C GLN A 32 -10.21 -8.74 16.89
N GLU A 33 -11.28 -7.94 16.87
CA GLU A 33 -12.58 -8.29 17.46
C GLU A 33 -13.29 -9.45 16.76
N GLN A 34 -13.00 -9.65 15.48
CA GLN A 34 -13.51 -10.76 14.68
C GLN A 34 -12.54 -11.96 14.63
N GLU A 35 -11.44 -11.94 15.39
CA GLU A 35 -10.38 -12.96 15.36
C GLU A 35 -9.83 -13.22 13.93
N GLN A 36 -9.84 -12.19 13.08
CA GLN A 36 -9.40 -12.27 11.71
C GLN A 36 -7.92 -11.87 11.58
N ALA A 37 -7.15 -12.65 10.81
CA ALA A 37 -5.78 -12.31 10.48
C ALA A 37 -5.71 -11.02 9.63
N ILE A 38 -4.79 -10.12 9.98
CA ILE A 38 -4.55 -8.89 9.22
C ILE A 38 -4.09 -9.24 7.81
N ASP A 39 -4.76 -8.66 6.83
CA ASP A 39 -4.50 -8.85 5.41
C ASP A 39 -4.20 -7.51 4.69
N PHE A 40 -3.83 -6.48 5.45
CA PHE A 40 -3.50 -5.15 4.95
C PHE A 40 -2.35 -4.48 5.73
N TRP A 41 -1.54 -3.68 5.04
CA TRP A 41 -0.33 -3.04 5.59
C TRP A 41 -0.13 -1.65 5.01
N LEU A 42 0.39 -0.72 5.82
CA LEU A 42 0.85 0.59 5.39
C LEU A 42 2.38 0.55 5.25
N ILE A 43 2.90 0.87 4.08
CA ILE A 43 4.33 0.76 3.75
C ILE A 43 4.82 2.12 3.25
N LYS A 44 5.73 2.73 4.01
CA LYS A 44 6.47 3.93 3.56
C LYS A 44 7.57 3.53 2.58
N ALA A 45 7.78 4.33 1.55
CA ALA A 45 8.75 4.07 0.48
C ALA A 45 8.70 2.60 -0.01
N PRO A 46 7.55 2.13 -0.53
CA PRO A 46 7.37 0.72 -0.85
C PRO A 46 8.37 0.23 -1.91
N ALA A 47 9.16 -0.78 -1.59
CA ALA A 47 10.22 -1.30 -2.45
C ALA A 47 9.67 -1.91 -3.75
N PHE A 48 8.44 -2.42 -3.76
CA PHE A 48 7.82 -2.95 -4.97
C PHE A 48 7.67 -1.88 -6.08
N LEU A 49 7.62 -0.58 -5.75
CA LEU A 49 7.57 0.49 -6.76
C LEU A 49 8.87 0.60 -7.58
N GLU A 50 9.97 0.00 -7.11
CA GLU A 50 11.24 -0.09 -7.84
C GLU A 50 11.22 -1.18 -8.94
N ALA A 51 10.23 -2.07 -8.93
CA ALA A 51 10.11 -3.11 -9.94
C ALA A 51 9.84 -2.50 -11.34
N PRO A 52 10.42 -3.04 -12.43
CA PRO A 52 10.22 -2.51 -13.78
C PRO A 52 8.74 -2.38 -14.19
N GLU A 53 7.92 -3.36 -13.81
CA GLU A 53 6.48 -3.37 -14.06
C GLU A 53 5.69 -2.26 -13.32
N MET A 54 6.30 -1.64 -12.30
CA MET A 54 5.70 -0.55 -11.53
C MET A 54 6.13 0.84 -11.99
N ALA A 55 7.02 0.95 -12.99
CA ALA A 55 7.60 2.21 -13.44
C ALA A 55 6.54 3.27 -13.82
N ALA A 56 5.45 2.85 -14.49
CA ALA A 56 4.37 3.75 -14.86
C ALA A 56 3.69 4.35 -13.62
N VAL A 57 3.35 3.53 -12.62
CA VAL A 57 2.70 3.99 -11.40
C VAL A 57 3.64 4.83 -10.52
N LYS A 58 4.92 4.43 -10.44
CA LYS A 58 5.95 5.23 -9.76
C LYS A 58 6.09 6.62 -10.36
N SER A 59 5.99 6.77 -11.68
CA SER A 59 6.07 8.08 -12.36
C SER A 59 4.87 9.00 -12.09
N LEU A 60 3.70 8.43 -11.77
CA LEU A 60 2.48 9.19 -11.45
C LEU A 60 2.44 9.63 -9.99
N CYS A 61 3.20 8.98 -9.11
CA CYS A 61 3.15 9.25 -7.67
C CYS A 61 4.27 10.20 -7.24
N PRO A 62 3.94 11.36 -6.63
CA PRO A 62 4.94 12.21 -6.00
C PRO A 62 5.69 11.47 -4.90
N GLN A 63 6.97 11.79 -4.74
CA GLN A 63 7.86 11.17 -3.75
C GLN A 63 8.09 12.11 -2.55
N PRO A 64 8.25 11.58 -1.31
CA PRO A 64 8.22 10.16 -0.96
C PRO A 64 6.81 9.56 -1.07
N ALA A 65 6.74 8.33 -1.59
CA ALA A 65 5.49 7.59 -1.74
C ALA A 65 5.20 6.68 -0.54
N VAL A 66 3.92 6.44 -0.29
CA VAL A 66 3.41 5.48 0.68
C VAL A 66 2.33 4.61 0.03
N ALA A 67 2.32 3.33 0.36
CA ALA A 67 1.34 2.37 -0.13
C ALA A 67 0.51 1.79 1.01
N VAL A 68 -0.77 1.58 0.75
CA VAL A 68 -1.57 0.57 1.45
C VAL A 68 -1.62 -0.66 0.57
N VAL A 69 -1.13 -1.78 1.06
CA VAL A 69 -1.14 -3.07 0.36
C VAL A 69 -2.09 -4.00 1.09
N SER A 70 -2.88 -4.77 0.35
CA SER A 70 -3.76 -5.79 0.92
C SER A 70 -3.97 -6.96 -0.03
N THR A 71 -4.30 -8.13 0.51
CA THR A 71 -4.79 -9.26 -0.31
C THR A 71 -6.30 -9.18 -0.58
N ASN A 72 -6.97 -8.15 -0.05
CA ASN A 72 -8.40 -7.90 -0.23
C ASN A 72 -8.66 -6.81 -1.28
N LYS A 73 -9.10 -7.20 -2.48
CA LYS A 73 -9.41 -6.28 -3.59
C LYS A 73 -10.48 -5.25 -3.24
N THR A 74 -11.51 -5.67 -2.50
CA THR A 74 -12.63 -4.80 -2.12
C THR A 74 -12.15 -3.67 -1.22
N PHE A 75 -11.22 -3.95 -0.30
CA PHE A 75 -10.64 -2.92 0.56
C PHE A 75 -9.87 -1.87 -0.25
N ILE A 76 -9.02 -2.28 -1.18
CA ILE A 76 -8.27 -1.33 -2.03
C ILE A 76 -9.20 -0.55 -2.97
N THR A 77 -10.27 -1.18 -3.48
CA THR A 77 -11.28 -0.50 -4.28
C THR A 77 -12.01 0.57 -3.46
N TRP A 78 -12.35 0.26 -2.20
CA TRP A 78 -12.93 1.24 -1.28
C TRP A 78 -11.97 2.41 -1.01
N LEU A 79 -10.68 2.13 -0.81
CA LEU A 79 -9.67 3.18 -0.66
C LEU A 79 -9.59 4.10 -1.87
N LYS A 80 -9.66 3.54 -3.09
CA LYS A 80 -9.69 4.34 -4.32
C LYS A 80 -10.87 5.31 -4.35
N LEU A 81 -12.05 4.85 -3.96
CA LEU A 81 -13.26 5.68 -3.93
C LEU A 81 -13.22 6.73 -2.81
N ARG A 82 -12.65 6.38 -1.65
CA ARG A 82 -12.59 7.28 -0.49
C ARG A 82 -11.53 8.37 -0.62
N LEU A 83 -10.38 8.04 -1.20
CA LEU A 83 -9.22 8.93 -1.27
C LEU A 83 -9.11 9.67 -2.60
N GLU A 84 -9.76 9.16 -3.66
CA GLU A 84 -9.81 9.71 -5.03
C GLU A 84 -8.44 9.84 -5.73
N TYR A 85 -7.51 10.59 -5.15
CA TYR A 85 -6.18 10.95 -5.65
C TYR A 85 -5.10 9.90 -5.33
N VAL A 86 -5.48 8.63 -5.28
CA VAL A 86 -4.55 7.49 -5.16
C VAL A 86 -4.44 6.72 -6.48
N ALA A 87 -3.24 6.24 -6.80
CA ALA A 87 -3.05 5.24 -7.85
C ALA A 87 -3.31 3.83 -7.29
N THR A 88 -3.98 2.96 -8.04
CA THR A 88 -4.23 1.58 -7.61
C THR A 88 -3.85 0.57 -8.66
N GLY A 89 -3.50 -0.62 -8.23
CA GLY A 89 -3.22 -1.75 -9.11
C GLY A 89 -3.06 -3.04 -8.32
N GLU A 90 -2.52 -4.04 -8.98
CA GLU A 90 -2.28 -5.36 -8.41
C GLU A 90 -0.95 -5.94 -8.92
N PHE A 91 -0.35 -6.83 -8.14
CA PHE A 91 0.84 -7.60 -8.52
C PHE A 91 0.90 -8.94 -7.79
N ALA A 92 1.59 -9.90 -8.39
CA ALA A 92 1.85 -11.19 -7.76
C ALA A 92 3.23 -11.19 -7.10
N ALA A 93 3.29 -11.66 -5.86
CA ALA A 93 4.54 -11.81 -5.11
C ALA A 93 4.52 -13.08 -4.22
N PRO A 94 5.69 -13.63 -3.83
CA PRO A 94 7.03 -13.23 -4.26
C PRO A 94 7.26 -13.52 -5.76
N SER A 95 8.06 -12.68 -6.42
CA SER A 95 8.53 -12.81 -7.80
C SER A 95 10.02 -12.45 -7.91
N SER A 96 10.63 -12.62 -9.09
CA SER A 96 12.03 -12.23 -9.32
C SER A 96 12.28 -10.73 -9.20
N THR A 97 11.26 -9.91 -9.49
CA THR A 97 11.30 -8.45 -9.46
C THR A 97 10.76 -7.87 -8.14
N ILE A 98 9.86 -8.59 -7.47
CA ILE A 98 9.24 -8.22 -6.19
C ILE A 98 9.39 -9.40 -5.22
N PRO A 99 10.56 -9.58 -4.59
CA PRO A 99 10.80 -10.71 -3.68
C PRO A 99 10.02 -10.58 -2.37
N ASP A 100 9.84 -9.35 -1.88
CA ASP A 100 9.05 -9.05 -0.68
C ASP A 100 7.98 -8.00 -1.03
N PRO A 101 6.68 -8.36 -1.00
CA PRO A 101 5.59 -7.43 -1.30
C PRO A 101 5.45 -6.29 -0.28
N LEU A 102 5.99 -6.46 0.94
CA LEU A 102 5.79 -5.54 2.06
C LEU A 102 7.05 -4.75 2.44
N ALA A 103 8.15 -4.93 1.70
CA ALA A 103 9.41 -4.27 1.98
C ALA A 103 9.36 -2.75 1.79
N SER A 104 10.09 -2.03 2.65
CA SER A 104 10.36 -0.60 2.52
C SER A 104 11.78 -0.37 1.97
N ALA A 105 11.91 0.52 0.99
CA ALA A 105 13.17 0.93 0.39
C ALA A 105 13.95 1.93 1.27
N SER A 106 13.32 2.57 2.27
CA SER A 106 14.01 3.53 3.15
C SER A 106 14.91 2.87 4.20
N ALA A 107 14.88 1.54 4.34
CA ALA A 107 15.77 0.81 5.23
C ALA A 107 17.24 0.76 4.76
N LEU A 108 17.57 1.40 3.62
CA LEU A 108 18.90 1.41 3.02
C LEU A 108 19.69 2.73 3.20
N SER A 109 19.23 3.65 4.04
CA SER A 109 19.96 4.90 4.32
C SER A 109 19.80 5.38 5.76
N ALA A 110 20.52 4.75 6.69
CA ALA A 110 21.22 5.33 7.84
C ALA A 110 21.75 4.22 8.76
#